data_AF-A0A1J0RA77-F1
#
_entry.id   AF-A0A1J0RA77-F1
#
_cell.length_a   1.000
_cell.length_b   1.000
_cell.length_c   1.000
_cell.angle_alpha   90.00
_cell.angle_beta   90.00
_cell.angle_gamma   90.00
#
_symmetry.space_group_name_H-M   'P 1'
#
loop_
_entity.id
_entity.type
_entity.pdbx_description
1 polymer ?
#
loop_
_entity_poly.entity_id
_entity_poly.type
_entity_poly.pdbx_seq_one_letter_code
_entity_poly.pdbx_strand_id
1 'polypeptide(L)'
;MTSGADVKMAGALTLLLLTTVCKIVSETTPGYDAAGSKAAKSCDEIRYLLGLAGKLRQEADQNAKIAEQMQTVATALKLAANMHQQPIRRAAFTALAITQAKAAKDAAVEAENATSKLLAAATDVTARAHRTIIMRKLRITSLSPGTGTNAINTEGTTEGHPAGSTITTTNQAALTFLESADNCSIDDLSKDGTIVWQDINPRSIYKLKLVGDGAITQATITLKAATKTSPAAGAQAITGKPGYVSSDGSSGTSNYLGALGSVPKYDDELTETDISTDASKLGDCRQAPETQWYRLTETAVAGALFQALKTKKLEATSVLSTAWSTLTSDPSMALLIELLTGESPDQRKTDTEAVTKLLKAAFGESEKEYATNFVKFVTEKEHSFQIGDDKITGKLTDLTSGDKEEKLMAYLMGKTNQQCQIRQETKPEGDKKTDETDKTGENKDGDNKAPAKNCSSHGTQDAFMKGQNCKCKNGACKDNSILVNKKLAMMDACFVSLEVFKGFWFNFVKLMKCMTFDIL
;
A
#
# COMPACT_ATOMS: atom_id res chain seq x y z
N MET A 1 28.46 44.45 -34.39
CA MET A 1 27.77 45.29 -33.40
C MET A 1 26.51 44.50 -32.99
N THR A 2 26.63 43.66 -31.95
CA THR A 2 26.12 43.90 -30.56
C THR A 2 24.59 44.06 -30.57
N SER A 3 23.73 43.29 -29.89
CA SER A 3 23.72 42.54 -28.62
C SER A 3 22.45 41.65 -28.70
N GLY A 4 22.32 40.41 -28.23
CA GLY A 4 22.69 39.87 -26.92
C GLY A 4 21.48 39.95 -25.97
N ALA A 5 20.74 38.85 -25.80
CA ALA A 5 19.88 38.58 -24.63
C ALA A 5 19.53 37.07 -24.58
N ASP A 6 20.37 36.33 -23.86
CA ASP A 6 20.14 34.99 -23.36
C ASP A 6 18.87 34.92 -22.48
N VAL A 7 17.97 33.99 -22.79
CA VAL A 7 16.99 33.48 -21.81
C VAL A 7 17.49 32.11 -21.36
N LYS A 8 18.10 32.11 -20.17
CA LYS A 8 18.58 30.92 -19.48
C LYS A 8 17.42 29.95 -19.22
N MET A 9 17.66 28.68 -19.59
CA MET A 9 16.85 27.51 -19.22
C MET A 9 16.47 27.53 -17.74
N ALA A 10 15.17 27.64 -17.47
CA ALA A 10 14.58 27.26 -16.21
C ALA A 10 14.60 25.72 -16.09
N GLY A 11 15.08 25.23 -14.95
CA GLY A 11 15.35 23.83 -14.69
C GLY A 11 14.10 22.94 -14.70
N ALA A 12 14.21 21.81 -15.40
CA ALA A 12 13.31 20.69 -15.28
C ALA A 12 13.67 19.87 -14.03
N LEU A 13 13.12 20.25 -12.87
CA LEU A 13 13.05 19.42 -11.67
C LEU A 13 11.67 18.77 -11.64
N THR A 14 11.52 17.55 -12.17
CA THR A 14 10.31 16.73 -11.92
C THR A 14 10.56 15.27 -12.29
N LEU A 15 10.89 14.45 -11.28
CA LEU A 15 10.31 13.11 -11.16
C LEU A 15 10.33 12.64 -9.70
N LEU A 16 9.82 13.48 -8.80
CA LEU A 16 9.04 13.01 -7.66
C LEU A 16 7.63 13.47 -7.97
N LEU A 17 6.71 12.54 -8.17
CA LEU A 17 5.29 12.81 -8.40
C LEU A 17 4.67 13.28 -7.07
N LEU A 18 5.02 14.49 -6.60
CA LEU A 18 4.17 15.24 -5.70
C LEU A 18 2.99 15.72 -6.54
N THR A 19 1.88 15.00 -6.47
CA THR A 19 0.59 15.56 -6.84
C THR A 19 0.26 16.69 -5.87
N THR A 20 0.65 17.91 -6.23
CA THR A 20 0.14 19.13 -5.60
C THR A 20 -1.32 19.24 -6.00
N VAL A 21 -2.21 18.64 -5.21
CA VAL A 21 -3.65 18.86 -5.32
C VAL A 21 -3.90 20.32 -4.97
N CYS A 22 -4.22 21.14 -5.97
CA CYS A 22 -4.82 22.45 -5.75
C CYS A 22 -6.10 22.23 -4.92
N LYS A 23 -6.05 22.57 -3.63
CA LYS A 23 -7.22 22.63 -2.78
C LYS A 23 -8.12 23.76 -3.28
N ILE A 24 -9.09 23.43 -4.13
CA ILE A 24 -10.34 24.19 -4.18
C ILE A 24 -11.05 23.82 -2.88
N VAL A 25 -10.87 24.63 -1.83
CA VAL A 25 -11.63 24.48 -0.60
C VAL A 25 -13.03 25.00 -0.90
N SER A 26 -13.89 24.13 -1.44
CA SER A 26 -15.32 24.27 -1.13
C SER A 26 -15.44 24.18 0.39
N GLU A 27 -16.31 24.99 0.99
CA GLU A 27 -16.60 24.92 2.44
C GLU A 27 -17.08 23.51 2.80
N THR A 28 -16.14 22.64 3.17
CA THR A 28 -16.43 21.29 3.62
C THR A 28 -16.92 21.36 5.05
N THR A 29 -18.09 20.78 5.33
CA THR A 29 -18.54 20.54 6.69
C THR A 29 -17.41 19.85 7.48
N PRO A 30 -17.08 20.33 8.70
CA PRO A 30 -16.00 19.73 9.49
C PRO A 30 -16.18 18.22 9.64
N GLY A 31 -15.12 17.45 9.35
CA GLY A 31 -15.11 15.98 9.48
C GLY A 31 -15.30 15.21 8.20
N TYR A 32 -15.67 15.88 7.12
CA TYR A 32 -15.90 15.29 5.81
C TYR A 32 -14.88 15.80 4.79
N ASP A 33 -14.67 15.02 3.74
CA ASP A 33 -14.08 15.54 2.50
C ASP A 33 -15.18 16.17 1.62
N ALA A 34 -14.79 16.69 0.46
CA ALA A 34 -15.70 17.40 -0.42
C ALA A 34 -16.81 16.49 -0.99
N ALA A 35 -16.52 15.19 -1.19
CA ALA A 35 -17.51 14.23 -1.68
C ALA A 35 -18.46 13.76 -0.56
N GLY A 36 -17.92 13.38 0.60
CA GLY A 36 -18.68 12.88 1.74
C GLY A 36 -19.63 13.92 2.32
N SER A 37 -19.29 15.21 2.25
CA SER A 37 -20.20 16.28 2.69
C SER A 37 -21.46 16.38 1.83
N LYS A 38 -21.38 16.03 0.54
CA LYS A 38 -22.49 16.06 -0.43
C LYS A 38 -23.41 14.84 -0.34
N ALA A 39 -22.96 13.74 0.28
CA ALA A 39 -23.76 12.53 0.39
C ALA A 39 -25.06 12.80 1.17
N ALA A 40 -26.20 12.37 0.62
CA ALA A 40 -27.52 12.59 1.22
C ALA A 40 -28.37 11.31 1.27
N LYS A 41 -28.21 10.43 0.28
CA LYS A 41 -29.00 9.19 0.14
C LYS A 41 -28.15 7.94 0.03
N SER A 42 -28.78 6.77 0.12
CA SER A 42 -28.03 5.51 0.07
C SER A 42 -27.32 5.24 -1.26
N CYS A 43 -27.75 5.83 -2.39
CA CYS A 43 -26.93 5.83 -3.61
C CYS A 43 -25.61 6.60 -3.45
N ASP A 44 -25.62 7.72 -2.74
CA ASP A 44 -24.42 8.51 -2.49
C ASP A 44 -23.48 7.76 -1.52
N GLU A 45 -24.02 7.09 -0.50
CA GLU A 45 -23.23 6.20 0.37
C GLU A 45 -22.51 5.13 -0.47
N ILE A 46 -23.23 4.43 -1.35
CA ILE A 46 -22.65 3.37 -2.19
C ILE A 46 -21.49 3.93 -3.02
N ARG A 47 -21.71 5.03 -3.74
CA ARG A 47 -20.69 5.68 -4.58
C ARG A 47 -19.49 6.14 -3.75
N TYR A 48 -19.75 6.80 -2.63
CA TYR A 48 -18.70 7.35 -1.78
C TYR A 48 -17.85 6.24 -1.16
N LEU A 49 -18.46 5.17 -0.65
CA LEU A 49 -17.74 4.04 -0.07
C LEU A 49 -16.92 3.26 -1.11
N LEU A 50 -17.43 3.06 -2.33
CA LEU A 50 -16.66 2.44 -3.42
C LEU A 50 -15.48 3.32 -3.84
N GLY A 51 -15.67 4.62 -3.97
CA GLY A 51 -14.60 5.58 -4.25
C GLY A 51 -13.55 5.63 -3.14
N LEU A 52 -13.99 5.64 -1.88
CA LEU A 52 -13.13 5.59 -0.70
C LEU A 52 -12.31 4.28 -0.68
N ALA A 53 -12.93 3.14 -0.96
CA ALA A 53 -12.24 1.86 -1.09
C ALA A 53 -11.15 1.90 -2.17
N GLY A 54 -11.46 2.51 -3.32
CA GLY A 54 -10.51 2.69 -4.41
C GLY A 54 -9.31 3.55 -4.00
N LYS A 55 -9.52 4.66 -3.29
CA LYS A 55 -8.43 5.51 -2.78
C LYS A 55 -7.55 4.79 -1.77
N LEU A 56 -8.14 4.00 -0.87
CA LEU A 56 -7.39 3.19 0.10
C LEU A 56 -6.53 2.12 -0.61
N ARG A 57 -7.06 1.47 -1.66
CA ARG A 57 -6.28 0.55 -2.50
C ARG A 57 -5.17 1.27 -3.25
N GLN A 58 -5.44 2.45 -3.83
CA GLN A 58 -4.43 3.26 -4.50
C GLN A 58 -3.29 3.64 -3.53
N GLU A 59 -3.60 4.01 -2.30
CA GLU A 59 -2.60 4.31 -1.28
C GLU A 59 -1.79 3.07 -0.87
N ALA A 60 -2.44 1.91 -0.74
CA ALA A 60 -1.76 0.63 -0.50
C ALA A 60 -0.77 0.27 -1.63
N ASP A 61 -1.18 0.42 -2.88
CA ASP A 61 -0.32 0.18 -4.05
C ASP A 61 0.86 1.17 -4.12
N GLN A 62 0.66 2.42 -3.68
CA GLN A 62 1.73 3.41 -3.57
C GLN A 62 2.73 3.03 -2.48
N ASN A 63 2.27 2.54 -1.33
CA ASN A 63 3.15 2.12 -0.24
C ASN A 63 4.11 1.00 -0.67
N ALA A 64 3.64 0.05 -1.48
CA ALA A 64 4.48 -1.03 -2.01
C ALA A 64 5.65 -0.50 -2.86
N LYS A 65 5.46 0.60 -3.58
CA LYS A 65 6.48 1.21 -4.45
C LYS A 65 7.51 2.04 -3.70
N ILE A 66 7.20 2.49 -2.49
CA ILE A 66 8.11 3.38 -1.72
C ILE A 66 9.39 2.66 -1.34
N ALA A 67 9.30 1.45 -0.80
CA ALA A 67 10.48 0.68 -0.41
C ALA A 67 11.36 0.33 -1.63
N GLU A 68 10.72 0.02 -2.76
CA GLU A 68 11.41 -0.23 -4.03
C GLU A 68 12.17 1.01 -4.51
N GLN A 69 11.53 2.18 -4.56
CA GLN A 69 12.18 3.45 -4.90
C GLN A 69 13.37 3.77 -4.00
N MET A 70 13.21 3.55 -2.69
CA MET A 70 14.30 3.75 -1.73
C MET A 70 15.44 2.77 -1.96
N GLN A 71 15.15 1.52 -2.31
CA GLN A 71 16.14 0.51 -2.65
C GLN A 71 16.89 0.83 -3.95
N THR A 72 16.20 1.34 -4.97
CA THR A 72 16.81 1.86 -6.20
C THR A 72 17.85 2.93 -5.89
N VAL A 73 17.53 3.90 -5.02
CA VAL A 73 18.51 4.93 -4.61
C VAL A 73 19.71 4.29 -3.91
N ALA A 74 19.49 3.30 -3.03
CA ALA A 74 20.58 2.59 -2.37
C ALA A 74 21.51 1.89 -3.37
N THR A 75 20.95 1.24 -4.39
CA THR A 75 21.72 0.61 -5.46
C THR A 75 22.47 1.66 -6.29
N ALA A 76 21.84 2.78 -6.66
CA ALA A 76 22.49 3.85 -7.41
C ALA A 76 23.70 4.44 -6.65
N LEU A 77 23.61 4.53 -5.32
CA LEU A 77 24.72 4.92 -4.45
C LEU A 77 25.85 3.88 -4.42
N LYS A 78 25.53 2.57 -4.42
CA LYS A 78 26.55 1.51 -4.55
C LYS A 78 27.24 1.57 -5.92
N LEU A 79 26.48 1.86 -6.96
CA LEU A 79 26.98 2.03 -8.32
C LEU A 79 27.99 3.19 -8.35
N ALA A 80 27.61 4.35 -7.80
CA ALA A 80 28.48 5.50 -7.66
C ALA A 80 29.75 5.18 -6.86
N ALA A 81 29.65 4.43 -5.76
CA ALA A 81 30.80 4.01 -4.97
C ALA A 81 31.84 3.24 -5.79
N ASN A 82 31.40 2.32 -6.65
CA ASN A 82 32.29 1.52 -7.51
C ASN A 82 32.90 2.33 -8.66
N MET A 83 32.40 3.52 -8.96
CA MET A 83 32.98 4.42 -9.98
C MET A 83 34.12 5.28 -9.44
N HIS A 84 34.26 5.40 -8.11
CA HIS A 84 35.27 6.24 -7.49
C HIS A 84 36.50 5.46 -7.02
N GLN A 85 37.69 5.96 -7.39
CA GLN A 85 38.97 5.38 -6.98
C GLN A 85 39.51 5.93 -5.65
N GLN A 86 39.07 7.13 -5.26
CA GLN A 86 39.47 7.74 -3.99
C GLN A 86 38.81 6.98 -2.82
N PRO A 87 39.60 6.41 -1.88
CA PRO A 87 39.05 5.57 -0.81
C PRO A 87 37.98 6.28 0.02
N ILE A 88 38.23 7.54 0.41
CA ILE A 88 37.31 8.31 1.25
C ILE A 88 35.99 8.62 0.53
N ARG A 89 36.02 8.91 -0.77
CA ARG A 89 34.81 9.20 -1.56
C ARG A 89 34.00 7.94 -1.85
N ARG A 90 34.68 6.83 -2.13
CA ARG A 90 34.06 5.51 -2.23
C ARG A 90 33.40 5.11 -0.90
N ALA A 91 34.07 5.34 0.23
CA ALA A 91 33.51 5.11 1.56
C ALA A 91 32.27 5.98 1.81
N ALA A 92 32.31 7.27 1.44
CA ALA A 92 31.16 8.18 1.56
C ALA A 92 29.91 7.68 0.81
N PHE A 93 30.04 7.31 -0.47
CA PHE A 93 28.92 6.74 -1.23
C PHE A 93 28.45 5.41 -0.67
N THR A 94 29.37 4.56 -0.21
CA THR A 94 29.02 3.27 0.41
C THR A 94 28.27 3.48 1.73
N ALA A 95 28.67 4.44 2.55
CA ALA A 95 27.97 4.81 3.79
C ALA A 95 26.54 5.29 3.50
N LEU A 96 26.37 6.20 2.53
CA LEU A 96 25.04 6.64 2.08
C LEU A 96 24.20 5.46 1.59
N ALA A 97 24.79 4.55 0.81
CA ALA A 97 24.09 3.36 0.32
C ALA A 97 23.61 2.44 1.46
N ILE A 98 24.43 2.24 2.50
CA ILE A 98 24.07 1.44 3.68
C ILE A 98 22.91 2.10 4.42
N THR A 99 22.98 3.41 4.64
CA THR A 99 21.93 4.19 5.31
C THR A 99 20.61 4.13 4.54
N GLN A 100 20.67 4.32 3.22
CA GLN A 100 19.50 4.25 2.36
C GLN A 100 18.90 2.83 2.32
N ALA A 101 19.73 1.78 2.25
CA ALA A 101 19.26 0.40 2.25
C ALA A 101 18.59 0.02 3.58
N LYS A 102 19.12 0.50 4.71
CA LYS A 102 18.46 0.35 6.02
C LYS A 102 17.11 1.04 6.03
N ALA A 103 17.05 2.30 5.58
CA ALA A 103 15.80 3.05 5.50
C ALA A 103 14.77 2.38 4.56
N ALA A 104 15.21 1.79 3.43
CA ALA A 104 14.36 1.04 2.53
C ALA A 104 13.76 -0.22 3.20
N LYS A 105 14.57 -0.95 3.98
CA LYS A 105 14.09 -2.11 4.76
C LYS A 105 13.08 -1.70 5.83
N ASP A 106 13.36 -0.64 6.58
CA ASP A 106 12.46 -0.13 7.61
C ASP A 106 11.14 0.36 6.98
N ALA A 107 11.22 1.03 5.82
CA ALA A 107 10.05 1.43 5.03
C ALA A 107 9.24 0.25 4.49
N ALA A 108 9.88 -0.87 4.10
CA ALA A 108 9.17 -2.08 3.65
C ALA A 108 8.30 -2.67 4.77
N VAL A 109 8.84 -2.75 5.99
CA VAL A 109 8.09 -3.24 7.18
C VAL A 109 6.94 -2.29 7.53
N GLU A 110 7.17 -0.97 7.47
CA GLU A 110 6.11 0.02 7.69
C GLU A 110 5.03 -0.05 6.59
N ALA A 111 5.44 -0.25 5.33
CA ALA A 111 4.56 -0.38 4.18
C ALA A 111 3.66 -1.63 4.27
N GLU A 112 4.20 -2.78 4.68
CA GLU A 112 3.42 -4.01 4.87
C GLU A 112 2.32 -3.83 5.93
N ASN A 113 2.71 -3.26 7.08
CA ASN A 113 1.78 -2.97 8.17
C ASN A 113 0.70 -1.94 7.78
N ALA A 114 1.05 -0.90 7.02
CA ALA A 114 0.09 0.08 6.55
C ALA A 114 -0.84 -0.50 5.47
N THR A 115 -0.29 -1.26 4.53
CA THR A 115 -1.00 -1.89 3.41
C THR A 115 -2.07 -2.86 3.89
N SER A 116 -1.74 -3.74 4.85
CA SER A 116 -2.72 -4.68 5.40
C SER A 116 -3.94 -3.97 6.01
N LYS A 117 -3.74 -2.86 6.73
CA LYS A 117 -4.81 -2.07 7.33
C LYS A 117 -5.63 -1.30 6.28
N LEU A 118 -4.99 -0.70 5.28
CA LEU A 118 -5.66 -0.02 4.17
C LEU A 118 -6.54 -0.99 3.38
N LEU A 119 -6.03 -2.19 3.06
CA LEU A 119 -6.79 -3.21 2.32
C LEU A 119 -7.92 -3.82 3.14
N ALA A 120 -7.71 -4.03 4.45
CA ALA A 120 -8.78 -4.46 5.35
C ALA A 120 -9.91 -3.43 5.38
N ALA A 121 -9.59 -2.14 5.55
CA ALA A 121 -10.58 -1.07 5.50
C ALA A 121 -11.29 -0.99 4.15
N ALA A 122 -10.55 -1.07 3.04
CA ALA A 122 -11.12 -1.09 1.68
C ALA A 122 -12.10 -2.25 1.50
N THR A 123 -11.81 -3.41 2.07
CA THR A 123 -12.69 -4.59 2.05
C THR A 123 -13.97 -4.33 2.84
N ASP A 124 -13.85 -3.81 4.07
CA ASP A 124 -15.00 -3.56 4.94
C ASP A 124 -15.93 -2.46 4.38
N VAL A 125 -15.38 -1.38 3.82
CA VAL A 125 -16.21 -0.34 3.16
C VAL A 125 -16.87 -0.86 1.88
N THR A 126 -16.20 -1.73 1.11
CA THR A 126 -16.80 -2.36 -0.08
C THR A 126 -17.93 -3.30 0.34
N ALA A 127 -17.72 -4.09 1.39
CA ALA A 127 -18.74 -4.98 1.94
C ALA A 127 -19.96 -4.19 2.42
N ARG A 128 -19.75 -3.02 3.04
CA ARG A 128 -20.83 -2.12 3.41
C ARG A 128 -21.59 -1.61 2.18
N ALA A 129 -20.90 -1.10 1.16
CA ALA A 129 -21.54 -0.65 -0.07
C ALA A 129 -22.42 -1.74 -0.70
N HIS A 130 -21.94 -2.99 -0.76
CA HIS A 130 -22.73 -4.12 -1.27
C HIS A 130 -23.97 -4.42 -0.42
N ARG A 131 -23.90 -4.27 0.91
CA ARG A 131 -25.08 -4.43 1.77
C ARG A 131 -26.09 -3.33 1.52
N THR A 132 -25.64 -2.10 1.34
CA THR A 132 -26.54 -0.98 0.99
C THR A 132 -27.20 -1.23 -0.37
N ILE A 133 -26.49 -1.80 -1.34
CA ILE A 133 -27.10 -2.27 -2.61
C ILE A 133 -28.19 -3.32 -2.34
N ILE A 134 -27.89 -4.38 -1.59
CA ILE A 134 -28.87 -5.44 -1.27
C ILE A 134 -30.08 -4.87 -0.51
N MET A 135 -29.84 -3.96 0.44
CA MET A 135 -30.89 -3.25 1.16
C MET A 135 -31.82 -2.53 0.18
N ARG A 136 -31.28 -1.76 -0.78
CA ARG A 136 -32.10 -1.06 -1.79
C ARG A 136 -32.94 -2.01 -2.64
N LYS A 137 -32.40 -3.18 -2.99
CA LYS A 137 -33.13 -4.22 -3.75
C LYS A 137 -34.29 -4.81 -2.97
N LEU A 138 -34.13 -4.99 -1.65
CA LEU A 138 -35.09 -5.71 -0.81
C LEU A 138 -36.02 -4.78 -0.01
N ARG A 139 -35.70 -3.49 0.10
CA ARG A 139 -36.48 -2.51 0.86
C ARG A 139 -37.76 -2.17 0.12
N ILE A 140 -38.88 -2.65 0.65
CA ILE A 140 -40.23 -2.28 0.19
C ILE A 140 -40.50 -0.84 0.61
N THR A 141 -40.87 0.01 -0.35
CA THR A 141 -41.23 1.43 -0.12
C THR A 141 -42.73 1.66 -0.16
N SER A 142 -43.47 0.80 -0.87
CA SER A 142 -44.93 0.82 -0.88
C SER A 142 -45.50 -0.58 -1.06
N LEU A 143 -46.70 -0.76 -0.49
CA LEU A 143 -47.55 -1.91 -0.70
C LEU A 143 -48.92 -1.37 -1.09
N SER A 144 -49.33 -1.66 -2.32
CA SER A 144 -50.64 -1.25 -2.85
C SER A 144 -51.54 -2.47 -2.99
N PRO A 145 -52.74 -2.50 -2.37
CA PRO A 145 -53.67 -3.60 -2.53
C PRO A 145 -54.06 -3.76 -4.00
N GLY A 146 -54.13 -4.99 -4.48
CA GLY A 146 -54.67 -5.29 -5.80
C GLY A 146 -56.20 -5.26 -5.83
N THR A 147 -56.76 -5.66 -6.95
CA THR A 147 -58.21 -5.91 -7.06
C THR A 147 -58.56 -7.15 -6.22
N GLY A 148 -59.60 -7.06 -5.37
CA GLY A 148 -60.12 -8.24 -4.68
C GLY A 148 -60.76 -9.20 -5.66
N THR A 149 -60.49 -10.50 -5.55
CA THR A 149 -61.13 -11.53 -6.38
C THR A 149 -62.48 -11.91 -5.81
N ASN A 150 -63.39 -12.38 -6.67
CA ASN A 150 -64.72 -12.81 -6.25
C ASN A 150 -64.65 -13.78 -5.09
N ALA A 151 -65.52 -13.57 -4.10
CA ALA A 151 -65.50 -14.41 -2.92
C ALA A 151 -66.17 -15.76 -3.20
N ILE A 152 -65.52 -16.85 -2.82
CA ILE A 152 -66.00 -18.22 -3.08
C ILE A 152 -66.43 -18.87 -1.76
N ASN A 153 -67.56 -19.59 -1.79
CA ASN A 153 -68.18 -20.24 -0.62
C ASN A 153 -67.72 -21.69 -0.39
N THR A 154 -66.65 -22.15 -1.04
CA THR A 154 -66.41 -23.60 -1.22
C THR A 154 -65.03 -24.13 -0.87
N GLU A 155 -64.12 -23.37 -0.22
CA GLU A 155 -62.77 -23.89 0.09
C GLU A 155 -62.78 -25.09 1.04
N GLY A 156 -63.86 -25.28 1.81
CA GLY A 156 -64.14 -26.50 2.56
C GLY A 156 -63.01 -26.90 3.53
N THR A 157 -63.17 -28.07 4.14
CA THR A 157 -62.19 -28.63 5.08
C THR A 157 -60.83 -28.99 4.44
N THR A 158 -60.75 -29.01 3.11
CA THR A 158 -59.56 -29.42 2.34
C THR A 158 -58.40 -28.43 2.46
N GLU A 159 -58.69 -27.14 2.62
CA GLU A 159 -57.69 -26.09 2.90
C GLU A 159 -57.58 -25.75 4.41
N GLY A 160 -58.19 -26.56 5.28
CA GLY A 160 -58.07 -26.43 6.74
C GLY A 160 -59.03 -25.40 7.38
N HIS A 161 -60.02 -24.89 6.64
CA HIS A 161 -61.02 -23.98 7.19
C HIS A 161 -62.07 -24.72 8.05
N PRO A 162 -62.56 -24.11 9.15
CA PRO A 162 -63.59 -24.71 10.00
C PRO A 162 -64.97 -24.75 9.31
N ALA A 163 -65.29 -25.89 8.69
CA ALA A 163 -66.60 -26.38 8.18
C ALA A 163 -67.47 -25.46 7.25
N GLY A 164 -68.30 -26.11 6.44
CA GLY A 164 -68.93 -25.57 5.22
C GLY A 164 -69.85 -24.36 5.40
N SER A 165 -69.27 -23.17 5.33
CA SER A 165 -69.85 -21.91 4.80
C SER A 165 -68.81 -20.77 4.84
N THR A 166 -67.51 -21.10 4.72
CA THR A 166 -66.45 -20.11 4.79
C THR A 166 -66.39 -19.35 3.46
N ILE A 167 -66.54 -18.03 3.53
CA ILE A 167 -66.31 -17.13 2.40
C ILE A 167 -64.85 -16.71 2.44
N THR A 168 -64.15 -16.94 1.34
CA THR A 168 -62.77 -16.47 1.15
C THR A 168 -62.68 -15.53 -0.04
N THR A 169 -61.77 -14.58 0.03
CA THR A 169 -61.40 -13.69 -1.08
C THR A 169 -59.89 -13.61 -1.12
N THR A 170 -59.32 -13.50 -2.31
CA THR A 170 -57.90 -13.33 -2.51
C THR A 170 -57.60 -11.91 -2.96
N ASN A 171 -56.52 -11.34 -2.44
CA ASN A 171 -55.98 -10.09 -2.93
C ASN A 171 -54.48 -10.26 -3.15
N GLN A 172 -54.01 -9.96 -4.37
CA GLN A 172 -52.58 -9.90 -4.66
C GLN A 172 -52.13 -8.45 -4.61
N ALA A 173 -51.37 -8.09 -3.58
CA ALA A 173 -50.78 -6.76 -3.46
C ALA A 173 -49.58 -6.58 -4.41
N ALA A 174 -49.44 -5.37 -4.95
CA ALA A 174 -48.24 -4.95 -5.66
C ALA A 174 -47.24 -4.34 -4.68
N LEU A 175 -45.96 -4.71 -4.81
CA LEU A 175 -44.86 -4.17 -4.02
C LEU A 175 -43.99 -3.28 -4.90
N THR A 176 -43.58 -2.13 -4.37
CA THR A 176 -42.53 -1.29 -4.97
C THR A 176 -41.30 -1.34 -4.07
N PHE A 177 -40.12 -1.42 -4.69
CA PHE A 177 -38.84 -1.48 -3.99
C PHE A 177 -38.06 -0.18 -4.16
N LEU A 178 -37.17 0.12 -3.22
CA LEU A 178 -36.36 1.35 -3.26
C LEU A 178 -35.54 1.47 -4.55
N GLU A 179 -34.89 0.39 -5.00
CA GLU A 179 -34.14 0.35 -6.26
C GLU A 179 -35.01 0.71 -7.48
N SER A 180 -36.25 0.21 -7.54
CA SER A 180 -37.15 0.47 -8.67
C SER A 180 -37.58 1.93 -8.78
N ALA A 181 -37.50 2.69 -7.68
CA ALA A 181 -37.81 4.11 -7.66
C ALA A 181 -36.60 4.99 -8.03
N ASP A 182 -35.37 4.48 -7.86
CA ASP A 182 -34.12 5.22 -8.05
C ASP A 182 -32.96 4.23 -8.26
N ASN A 183 -32.48 4.09 -9.50
CA ASN A 183 -31.37 3.19 -9.81
C ASN A 183 -30.03 3.91 -9.60
N CYS A 184 -29.16 3.37 -8.73
CA CYS A 184 -27.83 3.93 -8.53
C CYS A 184 -26.92 3.51 -9.70
N SER A 185 -26.54 4.45 -10.58
CA SER A 185 -25.39 4.23 -11.46
C SER A 185 -24.11 4.23 -10.60
N ILE A 186 -23.43 3.08 -10.48
CA ILE A 186 -22.26 2.92 -9.62
C ILE A 186 -20.92 3.02 -10.37
N ASP A 187 -20.96 2.97 -11.70
CA ASP A 187 -19.77 2.76 -12.53
C ASP A 187 -19.03 4.06 -12.86
N ASP A 188 -19.68 5.22 -12.69
CA ASP A 188 -19.11 6.51 -13.04
C ASP A 188 -18.92 7.41 -11.80
N LEU A 189 -17.66 7.52 -11.36
CA LEU A 189 -17.18 8.50 -10.38
C LEU A 189 -16.37 9.62 -11.06
N SER A 190 -16.57 9.85 -12.36
CA SER A 190 -15.93 10.92 -13.11
C SER A 190 -16.48 12.29 -12.71
N LYS A 191 -16.14 13.34 -13.47
CA LYS A 191 -16.39 14.75 -13.08
C LYS A 191 -17.87 15.12 -12.96
N ASP A 192 -18.77 14.26 -13.44
CA ASP A 192 -20.20 14.53 -13.49
C ASP A 192 -20.92 13.71 -12.40
N GLY A 193 -21.38 14.37 -11.32
CA GLY A 193 -22.18 13.73 -10.26
C GLY A 193 -22.06 14.36 -8.88
N THR A 194 -22.90 13.90 -7.94
CA THR A 194 -22.85 14.32 -6.51
C THR A 194 -21.56 13.87 -5.83
N ILE A 195 -21.11 12.66 -6.16
CA ILE A 195 -19.90 12.02 -5.61
C ILE A 195 -18.88 11.87 -6.73
N VAL A 196 -17.75 12.58 -6.61
CA VAL A 196 -16.71 12.63 -7.64
C VAL A 196 -15.39 12.13 -7.06
N TRP A 197 -14.66 11.30 -7.82
CA TRP A 197 -13.41 10.67 -7.35
C TRP A 197 -12.33 11.66 -6.89
N GLN A 198 -12.23 12.84 -7.54
CA GLN A 198 -11.23 13.85 -7.18
C GLN A 198 -11.52 14.51 -5.83
N ASP A 199 -12.79 14.52 -5.41
CA ASP A 199 -13.25 15.14 -4.16
C ASP A 199 -13.13 14.20 -2.95
N ILE A 200 -12.77 12.92 -3.19
CA ILE A 200 -12.57 11.92 -2.13
C ILE A 200 -11.12 11.98 -1.62
N ASN A 201 -10.99 12.22 -0.33
CA ASN A 201 -9.73 12.28 0.39
C ASN A 201 -9.82 11.54 1.73
N PRO A 202 -9.43 10.25 1.79
CA PRO A 202 -9.52 9.45 3.01
C PRO A 202 -8.77 10.08 4.20
N ARG A 203 -7.66 10.78 3.96
CA ARG A 203 -6.81 11.29 5.05
C ARG A 203 -7.36 12.56 5.71
N SER A 204 -8.43 13.17 5.19
CA SER A 204 -9.05 14.36 5.80
C SER A 204 -10.31 14.08 6.62
N ILE A 205 -10.82 12.85 6.61
CA ILE A 205 -12.11 12.54 7.23
C ILE A 205 -11.96 12.07 8.68
N TYR A 206 -12.92 12.46 9.51
CA TYR A 206 -13.18 11.85 10.82
C TYR A 206 -14.68 11.54 11.03
N LYS A 207 -15.51 11.78 10.00
CA LYS A 207 -16.94 11.48 9.94
C LYS A 207 -17.34 10.88 8.60
N LEU A 208 -18.47 10.18 8.60
CA LEU A 208 -19.12 9.57 7.45
C LEU A 208 -20.63 9.80 7.53
N LYS A 209 -21.30 9.77 6.38
CA LYS A 209 -22.75 9.67 6.29
C LYS A 209 -23.10 8.27 5.80
N LEU A 210 -23.81 7.51 6.62
CA LEU A 210 -24.16 6.11 6.36
C LEU A 210 -25.65 5.91 6.55
N VAL A 211 -26.25 4.94 5.86
CA VAL A 211 -27.60 4.47 6.18
C VAL A 211 -27.61 3.92 7.62
N GLY A 212 -28.55 4.36 8.46
CA GLY A 212 -28.64 3.82 9.82
C GLY A 212 -28.77 2.28 9.84
N ASP A 213 -28.15 1.58 10.79
CA ASP A 213 -28.21 0.10 10.83
C ASP A 213 -29.64 -0.46 10.90
N GLY A 214 -30.59 0.28 11.47
CA GLY A 214 -32.02 -0.05 11.47
C GLY A 214 -32.62 -0.17 10.07
N ALA A 215 -32.11 0.58 9.10
CA ALA A 215 -32.51 0.53 7.71
C ALA A 215 -31.99 -0.70 6.96
N ILE A 216 -31.21 -1.57 7.60
CA ILE A 216 -30.80 -2.88 7.05
C ILE A 216 -31.67 -4.02 7.62
N THR A 217 -32.50 -3.75 8.64
CA THR A 217 -33.39 -4.74 9.25
C THR A 217 -34.59 -5.08 8.36
N GLN A 218 -35.16 -6.28 8.52
CA GLN A 218 -36.32 -6.71 7.74
C GLN A 218 -37.50 -5.75 7.92
N ALA A 219 -38.17 -5.36 6.82
CA ALA A 219 -39.36 -4.54 6.89
C ALA A 219 -40.51 -5.30 7.55
N THR A 220 -41.18 -4.68 8.53
CA THR A 220 -42.44 -5.21 9.08
C THR A 220 -43.57 -4.92 8.10
N ILE A 221 -44.30 -5.95 7.68
CA ILE A 221 -45.52 -5.81 6.88
C ILE A 221 -46.72 -5.94 7.81
N THR A 222 -47.58 -4.93 7.84
CA THR A 222 -48.83 -4.97 8.59
C THR A 222 -49.96 -5.35 7.65
N LEU A 223 -50.61 -6.48 7.93
CA LEU A 223 -51.82 -6.93 7.23
C LEU A 223 -53.05 -6.65 8.09
N LYS A 224 -54.09 -6.09 7.48
CA LYS A 224 -55.38 -5.80 8.10
C LYS A 224 -56.46 -6.53 7.32
N ALA A 225 -57.10 -7.50 7.94
CA ALA A 225 -58.34 -8.08 7.44
C ALA A 225 -59.54 -7.29 7.98
N ALA A 226 -60.55 -7.09 7.15
CA ALA A 226 -61.78 -6.42 7.55
C ALA A 226 -62.98 -7.15 6.95
N THR A 227 -63.98 -7.36 7.79
CA THR A 227 -65.26 -7.94 7.41
C THR A 227 -66.37 -7.11 8.05
N LYS A 228 -67.46 -6.96 7.30
CA LYS A 228 -68.73 -6.48 7.82
C LYS A 228 -69.79 -7.39 7.22
N THR A 229 -70.44 -8.16 8.09
CA THR A 229 -71.41 -9.23 7.74
C THR A 229 -70.87 -10.22 6.68
N SER A 230 -71.74 -11.07 6.15
CA SER A 230 -71.39 -12.10 5.16
C SER A 230 -71.77 -11.59 3.76
N PRO A 231 -70.80 -11.28 2.86
CA PRO A 231 -71.16 -10.98 1.48
C PRO A 231 -71.77 -12.25 0.86
N ALA A 232 -72.98 -12.14 0.33
CA ALA A 232 -73.70 -13.27 -0.27
C ALA A 232 -72.91 -13.88 -1.45
N ALA A 233 -73.32 -15.07 -1.91
CA ALA A 233 -72.72 -15.73 -3.08
C ALA A 233 -72.62 -14.76 -4.27
N GLY A 234 -71.42 -14.63 -4.86
CA GLY A 234 -71.17 -13.76 -6.00
C GLY A 234 -70.58 -12.38 -5.67
N ALA A 235 -69.89 -12.22 -4.53
CA ALA A 235 -69.25 -10.95 -4.18
C ALA A 235 -68.32 -10.45 -5.29
N GLN A 236 -68.44 -9.16 -5.64
CA GLN A 236 -67.70 -8.48 -6.69
C GLN A 236 -66.70 -7.49 -6.10
N ALA A 237 -65.61 -7.23 -6.83
CA ALA A 237 -64.63 -6.19 -6.47
C ALA A 237 -65.29 -4.82 -6.34
N ILE A 238 -64.97 -4.09 -5.26
CA ILE A 238 -65.50 -2.74 -5.05
C ILE A 238 -64.74 -1.73 -5.90
N THR A 239 -65.44 -1.04 -6.78
CA THR A 239 -64.84 0.02 -7.62
C THR A 239 -64.29 1.14 -6.75
N GLY A 240 -63.02 1.51 -6.95
CA GLY A 240 -62.35 2.56 -6.18
C GLY A 240 -61.96 2.19 -4.75
N LYS A 241 -62.17 0.93 -4.33
CA LYS A 241 -61.71 0.40 -3.03
C LYS A 241 -60.91 -0.91 -3.23
N PRO A 242 -59.66 -0.83 -3.74
CA PRO A 242 -58.77 -1.99 -3.84
C PRO A 242 -58.62 -2.68 -2.48
N GLY A 243 -58.46 -4.00 -2.47
CA GLY A 243 -58.46 -4.78 -1.22
C GLY A 243 -59.79 -5.41 -0.83
N TYR A 244 -60.90 -4.94 -1.40
CA TYR A 244 -62.25 -5.26 -0.91
C TYR A 244 -63.18 -5.83 -1.97
N VAL A 245 -64.07 -6.71 -1.51
CA VAL A 245 -65.24 -7.21 -2.25
C VAL A 245 -66.52 -6.93 -1.46
N SER A 246 -67.63 -6.71 -2.17
CA SER A 246 -68.97 -6.59 -1.61
C SER A 246 -69.98 -7.41 -2.41
N SER A 247 -71.20 -7.56 -1.90
CA SER A 247 -72.26 -8.32 -2.58
C SER A 247 -72.66 -7.79 -3.95
N ASP A 248 -72.40 -6.51 -4.26
CA ASP A 248 -72.83 -5.85 -5.50
C ASP A 248 -71.73 -4.99 -6.18
N GLY A 249 -70.49 -5.02 -5.67
CA GLY A 249 -69.37 -4.23 -6.18
C GLY A 249 -69.46 -2.72 -5.91
N SER A 250 -70.48 -2.26 -5.19
CA SER A 250 -70.68 -0.84 -4.87
C SER A 250 -69.94 -0.42 -3.59
N SER A 251 -69.52 0.83 -3.52
CA SER A 251 -68.77 1.39 -2.37
C SER A 251 -69.64 1.73 -1.15
N GLY A 252 -70.97 1.58 -1.26
CA GLY A 252 -71.95 1.94 -0.23
C GLY A 252 -72.49 0.76 0.60
N THR A 253 -72.00 -0.46 0.38
CA THR A 253 -72.60 -1.67 0.97
C THR A 253 -72.34 -1.85 2.46
N SER A 254 -73.31 -2.41 3.16
CA SER A 254 -73.16 -2.91 4.54
C SER A 254 -72.43 -4.25 4.66
N ASN A 255 -72.19 -4.95 3.54
CA ASN A 255 -71.67 -6.32 3.52
C ASN A 255 -70.37 -6.39 2.70
N TYR A 256 -69.23 -6.51 3.35
CA TYR A 256 -67.93 -6.57 2.67
C TYR A 256 -66.94 -7.50 3.35
N LEU A 257 -66.00 -8.01 2.56
CA LEU A 257 -64.82 -8.74 3.02
C LEU A 257 -63.60 -8.17 2.29
N GLY A 258 -62.47 -8.05 2.98
CA GLY A 258 -61.26 -7.57 2.34
C GLY A 258 -60.02 -7.64 3.22
N ALA A 259 -58.89 -7.40 2.58
CA ALA A 259 -57.61 -7.30 3.24
C ALA A 259 -56.82 -6.12 2.67
N LEU A 260 -56.11 -5.42 3.54
CA LEU A 260 -55.15 -4.38 3.19
C LEU A 260 -53.79 -4.74 3.76
N GLY A 261 -52.74 -4.39 3.04
CA GLY A 261 -51.40 -4.36 3.57
C GLY A 261 -50.92 -2.93 3.73
N SER A 262 -49.98 -2.71 4.63
CA SER A 262 -49.20 -1.48 4.72
C SER A 262 -47.79 -1.79 5.18
N VAL A 263 -46.84 -1.00 4.69
CA VAL A 263 -45.46 -1.01 5.17
C VAL A 263 -45.14 0.35 5.79
N PRO A 264 -44.22 0.42 6.77
CA PRO A 264 -43.71 1.68 7.26
C PRO A 264 -43.13 2.50 6.12
N LYS A 265 -43.32 3.83 6.18
CA LYS A 265 -42.60 4.73 5.28
C LYS A 265 -41.11 4.59 5.57
N TYR A 266 -40.33 4.36 4.53
CA TYR A 266 -38.87 4.37 4.60
C TYR A 266 -38.37 5.73 4.13
N ASP A 267 -37.49 6.35 4.94
CA ASP A 267 -36.76 7.54 4.54
C ASP A 267 -35.32 7.16 4.22
N ASP A 268 -34.86 7.52 3.02
CA ASP A 268 -33.56 7.12 2.51
C ASP A 268 -32.47 8.15 2.87
N GLU A 269 -32.58 8.75 4.05
CA GLU A 269 -31.63 9.73 4.57
C GLU A 269 -30.44 9.04 5.25
N LEU A 270 -29.26 9.61 5.07
CA LEU A 270 -28.04 9.16 5.73
C LEU A 270 -27.88 9.80 7.12
N THR A 271 -27.39 9.01 8.06
CA THR A 271 -27.01 9.42 9.42
C THR A 271 -25.52 9.67 9.53
N GLU A 272 -25.16 10.70 10.31
CA GLU A 272 -23.76 10.98 10.65
C GLU A 272 -23.20 9.88 11.56
N THR A 273 -22.01 9.39 11.22
CA THR A 273 -21.23 8.41 11.97
C THR A 273 -19.81 8.93 12.13
N ASP A 274 -19.36 9.19 13.37
CA ASP A 274 -17.94 9.49 13.59
C ASP A 274 -17.08 8.23 13.47
N ILE A 275 -15.87 8.41 12.96
CA ILE A 275 -14.89 7.32 12.77
C ILE A 275 -14.22 6.97 14.12
N SER A 276 -14.05 7.96 15.00
CA SER A 276 -13.43 7.83 16.32
C SER A 276 -14.40 8.15 17.46
N THR A 277 -13.95 7.99 18.70
CA THR A 277 -14.69 8.43 19.90
C THR A 277 -14.83 9.95 20.00
N ASP A 278 -13.92 10.69 19.36
CA ASP A 278 -13.97 12.15 19.25
C ASP A 278 -14.70 12.56 17.96
N ALA A 279 -15.71 13.42 18.10
CA ALA A 279 -16.54 13.94 17.00
C ALA A 279 -15.94 15.18 16.31
N SER A 280 -14.81 15.71 16.78
CA SER A 280 -14.17 16.92 16.25
C SER A 280 -12.85 16.66 15.51
N LYS A 281 -12.29 15.45 15.68
CA LYS A 281 -11.02 15.02 15.09
C LYS A 281 -10.92 13.50 15.12
N LEU A 282 -9.97 12.95 14.36
CA LEU A 282 -9.60 11.54 14.47
C LEU A 282 -8.89 11.32 15.83
N GLY A 283 -9.65 10.84 16.82
CA GLY A 283 -9.22 10.65 18.21
C GLY A 283 -8.84 9.20 18.53
N ASP A 284 -9.47 8.65 19.57
CA ASP A 284 -9.27 7.25 19.96
C ASP A 284 -10.21 6.29 19.22
N CYS A 285 -9.81 5.02 19.20
CA CYS A 285 -10.55 3.97 18.52
C CYS A 285 -11.89 3.74 19.21
N ARG A 286 -12.96 3.62 18.43
CA ARG A 286 -14.21 3.02 18.94
C ARG A 286 -13.96 1.55 19.23
N GLN A 287 -14.49 1.05 20.34
CA GLN A 287 -14.43 -0.38 20.62
C GLN A 287 -15.41 -1.12 19.71
N ALA A 288 -14.91 -2.17 19.07
CA ALA A 288 -15.74 -3.11 18.33
C ALA A 288 -16.50 -3.99 19.33
N PRO A 289 -17.85 -4.05 19.31
CA PRO A 289 -18.57 -5.09 20.03
C PRO A 289 -18.14 -6.48 19.56
N GLU A 290 -18.00 -7.41 20.52
CA GLU A 290 -17.50 -8.78 20.32
C GLU A 290 -18.53 -9.73 19.70
N THR A 291 -19.31 -9.29 18.72
CA THR A 291 -20.34 -10.13 18.10
C THR A 291 -19.98 -10.47 16.66
N GLN A 292 -20.27 -11.69 16.20
CA GLN A 292 -19.98 -12.11 14.82
C GLN A 292 -20.72 -11.25 13.76
N TRP A 293 -21.85 -10.66 14.13
CA TRP A 293 -22.62 -9.75 13.28
C TRP A 293 -22.12 -8.30 13.33
N TYR A 294 -21.14 -7.96 14.17
CA TYR A 294 -20.57 -6.62 14.28
C TYR A 294 -20.10 -6.08 12.94
N ARG A 295 -19.47 -6.93 12.10
CA ARG A 295 -18.96 -6.56 10.77
C ARG A 295 -20.04 -5.99 9.84
N LEU A 296 -21.33 -6.11 10.21
CA LEU A 296 -22.48 -5.59 9.48
C LEU A 296 -22.81 -4.12 9.77
N THR A 297 -22.27 -3.55 10.86
CA THR A 297 -22.70 -2.29 11.47
C THR A 297 -21.95 -1.07 10.95
N GLU A 298 -22.53 0.12 11.13
CA GLU A 298 -21.84 1.42 10.97
C GLU A 298 -20.55 1.48 11.79
N THR A 299 -20.58 0.91 12.99
CA THR A 299 -19.44 0.91 13.91
C THR A 299 -18.27 0.07 13.39
N ALA A 300 -18.54 -1.05 12.70
CA ALA A 300 -17.47 -1.84 12.06
C ALA A 300 -16.78 -1.09 10.93
N VAL A 301 -17.54 -0.38 10.10
CA VAL A 301 -17.00 0.45 9.03
C VAL A 301 -16.13 1.57 9.62
N ALA A 302 -16.62 2.25 10.65
CA ALA A 302 -15.86 3.27 11.38
C ALA A 302 -14.56 2.71 11.98
N GLY A 303 -14.61 1.55 12.65
CA GLY A 303 -13.44 0.92 13.26
C GLY A 303 -12.38 0.50 12.24
N ALA A 304 -12.80 -0.06 11.10
CA ALA A 304 -11.88 -0.44 10.03
C ALA A 304 -11.20 0.79 9.41
N LEU A 305 -11.98 1.84 9.11
CA LEU A 305 -11.45 3.10 8.60
C LEU A 305 -10.51 3.77 9.61
N PHE A 306 -10.84 3.77 10.90
CA PHE A 306 -9.96 4.31 11.93
C PHE A 306 -8.56 3.69 11.88
N GLN A 307 -8.47 2.35 11.82
CA GLN A 307 -7.19 1.64 11.78
C GLN A 307 -6.36 1.99 10.54
N ALA A 308 -7.02 2.15 9.39
CA ALA A 308 -6.39 2.58 8.15
C ALA A 308 -5.94 4.04 8.19
N LEU A 309 -6.81 4.95 8.66
CA LEU A 309 -6.53 6.39 8.68
C LEU A 309 -5.49 6.80 9.72
N LYS A 310 -5.31 5.99 10.77
CA LYS A 310 -4.25 6.18 11.77
C LYS A 310 -2.88 5.66 11.30
N THR A 311 -2.81 4.88 10.22
CA THR A 311 -1.49 4.50 9.68
C THR A 311 -0.77 5.75 9.22
N LYS A 312 0.54 5.80 9.43
CA LYS A 312 1.36 6.88 8.87
C LYS A 312 1.31 6.78 7.35
N LYS A 313 1.13 7.92 6.69
CA LYS A 313 1.34 8.02 5.24
C LYS A 313 2.83 7.86 4.99
N LEU A 314 3.21 6.83 4.24
CA LEU A 314 4.60 6.64 3.87
C LEU A 314 4.96 7.63 2.77
N GLU A 315 6.19 8.14 2.83
CA GLU A 315 6.76 9.00 1.81
C GLU A 315 8.13 8.43 1.43
N ALA A 316 8.44 8.41 0.14
CA ALA A 316 9.75 7.99 -0.32
C ALA A 316 10.79 9.04 0.12
N THR A 317 11.71 8.62 0.97
CA THR A 317 12.81 9.46 1.45
C THR A 317 14.13 9.03 0.83
N SER A 318 14.97 10.01 0.55
CA SER A 318 16.30 9.78 -0.02
C SER A 318 17.34 10.39 0.90
N VAL A 319 18.37 9.63 1.27
CA VAL A 319 19.53 10.12 2.01
C VAL A 319 20.25 11.25 1.26
N LEU A 320 20.08 11.34 -0.06
CA LEU A 320 20.59 12.45 -0.87
C LEU A 320 19.88 13.78 -0.61
N SER A 321 18.67 13.74 -0.06
CA SER A 321 17.92 14.94 0.37
C SER A 321 18.31 15.44 1.77
N THR A 322 19.12 14.68 2.51
CA THR A 322 19.63 15.12 3.82
C THR A 322 20.49 16.37 3.64
N ALA A 323 20.22 17.41 4.43
CA ALA A 323 20.99 18.64 4.40
C ALA A 323 22.48 18.36 4.69
N TRP A 324 23.37 19.04 3.97
CA TRP A 324 24.82 18.84 4.11
C TRP A 324 25.30 19.08 5.54
N SER A 325 24.78 20.11 6.22
CA SER A 325 25.11 20.41 7.62
C SER A 325 24.75 19.25 8.56
N THR A 326 23.59 18.61 8.36
CA THR A 326 23.17 17.42 9.11
C THR A 326 24.08 16.22 8.81
N LEU A 327 24.45 15.99 7.55
CA LEU A 327 25.37 14.91 7.19
C LEU A 327 26.75 15.10 7.81
N THR A 328 27.29 16.33 7.80
CA THR A 328 28.63 16.63 8.33
C THR A 328 28.72 16.69 9.85
N SER A 329 27.60 16.49 10.55
CA SER A 329 27.54 16.39 12.01
C SER A 329 27.05 15.04 12.50
N ASP A 330 26.76 14.07 11.62
CA ASP A 330 26.22 12.76 11.99
C ASP A 330 27.34 11.80 12.46
N PRO A 331 27.39 11.46 13.77
CA PRO A 331 28.40 10.55 14.31
C PRO A 331 28.29 9.11 13.78
N SER A 332 27.11 8.73 13.29
CA SER A 332 26.86 7.41 12.68
C SER A 332 27.46 7.34 11.29
N MET A 333 27.37 8.42 10.50
CA MET A 333 28.03 8.48 9.19
C MET A 333 29.54 8.49 9.34
N ALA A 334 30.07 9.20 10.34
CA ALA A 334 31.51 9.19 10.62
C ALA A 334 32.00 7.78 10.92
N LEU A 335 31.31 7.06 11.83
CA LEU A 335 31.62 5.68 12.16
C LEU A 335 31.61 4.77 10.93
N LEU A 336 30.61 4.88 10.05
CA LEU A 336 30.56 4.09 8.82
C LEU A 336 31.76 4.38 7.92
N ILE A 337 32.12 5.65 7.74
CA ILE A 337 33.26 6.04 6.91
C ILE A 337 34.59 5.52 7.49
N GLU A 338 34.82 5.67 8.80
CA GLU A 338 36.02 5.16 9.48
C GLU A 338 36.19 3.65 9.23
N LEU A 339 35.14 2.87 9.49
CA LEU A 339 35.12 1.42 9.26
C LEU A 339 35.37 1.05 7.80
N LEU A 340 34.75 1.78 6.86
CA LEU A 340 34.91 1.55 5.41
C LEU A 340 36.30 1.94 4.89
N THR A 341 37.00 2.84 5.58
CA THR A 341 38.40 3.22 5.28
C THR A 341 39.43 2.35 6.00
N GLY A 342 39.00 1.45 6.90
CA GLY A 342 39.89 0.55 7.64
C GLY A 342 40.54 1.17 8.87
N GLU A 343 40.04 2.31 9.36
CA GLU A 343 40.42 2.82 10.68
C GLU A 343 39.84 1.88 11.77
N SER A 344 40.64 1.54 12.79
CA SER A 344 40.18 0.63 13.84
C SER A 344 39.13 1.31 14.72
N PRO A 345 38.11 0.58 15.23
CA PRO A 345 37.12 1.14 16.15
C PRO A 345 37.72 1.82 17.38
N ASP A 346 38.92 1.39 17.81
CA ASP A 346 39.65 1.91 18.96
C ASP A 346 40.35 3.27 18.68
N GLN A 347 40.38 3.71 17.41
CA GLN A 347 40.91 5.01 16.97
C GLN A 347 39.79 5.98 16.56
N ARG A 348 38.55 5.67 16.95
CA ARG A 348 37.35 6.45 16.60
C ARG A 348 37.54 7.92 16.97
N LYS A 349 37.27 8.80 16.01
CA LYS A 349 37.18 10.23 16.26
C LYS A 349 35.85 10.48 16.97
N THR A 350 35.92 10.80 18.26
CA THR A 350 34.72 11.09 19.07
C THR A 350 34.53 12.59 19.32
N ASP A 351 35.56 13.40 19.12
CA ASP A 351 35.42 14.85 19.22
C ASP A 351 34.71 15.42 17.98
N THR A 352 33.87 16.43 18.21
CA THR A 352 32.99 17.03 17.20
C THR A 352 33.76 17.63 16.02
N GLU A 353 34.97 18.16 16.26
CA GLU A 353 35.76 18.86 15.25
C GLU A 353 36.41 17.86 14.27
N ALA A 354 36.97 16.77 14.78
CA ALA A 354 37.54 15.67 14.02
C ALA A 354 36.46 14.93 13.21
N VAL A 355 35.28 14.71 13.79
CA VAL A 355 34.10 14.16 13.08
C VAL A 355 33.71 15.07 11.92
N THR A 356 33.57 16.36 12.17
CA THR A 356 33.20 17.33 11.13
C THR A 356 34.25 17.36 10.01
N LYS A 357 35.54 17.36 10.36
CA LYS A 357 36.64 17.37 9.40
C LYS A 357 36.66 16.12 8.52
N LEU A 358 36.46 14.93 9.11
CA LEU A 358 36.36 13.68 8.37
C LEU A 358 35.19 13.72 7.38
N LEU A 359 34.01 14.15 7.85
CA LEU A 359 32.80 14.18 7.04
C LEU A 359 32.86 15.22 5.92
N LYS A 360 33.49 16.38 6.14
CA LYS A 360 33.77 17.36 5.08
C LYS A 360 34.75 16.82 4.04
N ALA A 361 35.81 16.12 4.47
CA ALA A 361 36.72 15.45 3.53
C ALA A 361 36.01 14.38 2.68
N ALA A 362 35.00 13.71 3.25
CA ALA A 362 34.21 12.70 2.57
C ALA A 362 33.19 13.29 1.59
N PHE A 363 32.35 14.22 2.06
CA PHE A 363 31.18 14.75 1.33
C PHE A 363 31.43 16.07 0.58
N GLY A 364 32.56 16.73 0.82
CA GLY A 364 32.89 18.06 0.31
C GLY A 364 32.86 19.13 1.39
N GLU A 365 33.61 20.21 1.16
CA GLU A 365 33.78 21.31 2.11
C GLU A 365 32.57 22.27 2.16
N SER A 366 31.62 22.11 1.23
CA SER A 366 30.42 22.93 1.14
C SER A 366 29.20 22.18 0.63
N GLU A 367 28.03 22.73 0.91
CA GLU A 367 26.75 22.23 0.38
C GLU A 367 26.73 22.17 -1.15
N LYS A 368 27.34 23.15 -1.83
CA LYS A 368 27.45 23.17 -3.30
C LYS A 368 28.25 21.99 -3.82
N GLU A 369 29.35 21.63 -3.15
CA GLU A 369 30.15 20.47 -3.51
C GLU A 369 29.39 19.17 -3.31
N TYR A 370 28.67 19.03 -2.19
CA TYR A 370 27.82 17.87 -1.93
C TYR A 370 26.72 17.73 -2.99
N ALA A 371 25.98 18.81 -3.26
CA ALA A 371 24.94 18.83 -4.28
C ALA A 371 25.50 18.40 -5.65
N THR A 372 26.66 18.90 -6.04
CA THR A 372 27.27 18.59 -7.35
C THR A 372 27.83 17.17 -7.42
N ASN A 373 28.60 16.76 -6.40
CA ASN A 373 29.40 15.55 -6.45
C ASN A 373 28.65 14.30 -5.98
N PHE A 374 27.55 14.46 -5.23
CA PHE A 374 26.75 13.34 -4.73
C PHE A 374 25.35 13.36 -5.32
N VAL A 375 24.58 14.42 -5.06
CA VAL A 375 23.16 14.48 -5.47
C VAL A 375 23.06 14.43 -6.99
N LYS A 376 23.60 15.43 -7.69
CA LYS A 376 23.55 15.50 -9.16
C LYS A 376 24.29 14.37 -9.84
N PHE A 377 25.39 13.90 -9.24
CA PHE A 377 26.13 12.76 -9.77
C PHE A 377 25.25 11.50 -9.87
N VAL A 378 24.38 11.28 -8.88
CA VAL A 378 23.50 10.10 -8.83
C VAL A 378 22.20 10.33 -9.61
N THR A 379 21.59 11.52 -9.50
CA THR A 379 20.21 11.75 -9.97
C THR A 379 20.08 12.52 -11.29
N GLU A 380 21.12 13.23 -11.74
CA GLU A 380 21.04 14.10 -12.92
C GLU A 380 22.04 13.71 -14.01
N LYS A 381 23.27 13.37 -13.62
CA LYS A 381 24.36 13.09 -14.56
C LYS A 381 24.12 11.76 -15.29
N GLU A 382 24.21 11.81 -16.62
CA GLU A 382 24.26 10.60 -17.44
C GLU A 382 25.63 9.93 -17.36
N HIS A 383 25.61 8.61 -17.25
CA HIS A 383 26.79 7.77 -17.25
C HIS A 383 26.66 6.76 -18.38
N SER A 384 27.79 6.45 -19.03
CA SER A 384 27.83 5.50 -20.13
C SER A 384 28.89 4.44 -19.88
N PHE A 385 28.49 3.18 -20.03
CA PHE A 385 29.31 2.00 -19.78
C PHE A 385 29.34 1.13 -21.03
N GLN A 386 30.56 0.82 -21.49
CA GLN A 386 30.78 -0.12 -22.59
C GLN A 386 31.07 -1.51 -21.98
N ILE A 387 30.20 -2.49 -22.25
CA ILE A 387 30.32 -3.86 -21.76
C ILE A 387 30.29 -4.81 -22.96
N GLY A 388 31.47 -5.20 -23.44
CA GLY A 388 31.60 -5.87 -24.74
C GLY A 388 31.14 -4.95 -25.86
N ASP A 389 30.23 -5.43 -26.70
CA ASP A 389 29.64 -4.64 -27.80
C ASP A 389 28.48 -3.75 -27.34
N ASP A 390 27.94 -3.97 -26.14
CA ASP A 390 26.80 -3.22 -25.62
C ASP A 390 27.22 -1.90 -24.98
N LYS A 391 26.54 -0.81 -25.34
CA LYS A 391 26.60 0.48 -24.65
C LYS A 391 25.37 0.67 -23.78
N ILE A 392 25.58 0.85 -22.48
CA ILE A 392 24.52 1.14 -21.51
C ILE A 392 24.69 2.58 -21.06
N THR A 393 23.67 3.42 -21.30
CA THR A 393 23.70 4.84 -20.94
C THR A 393 22.44 5.22 -20.17
N GLY A 394 22.59 6.05 -19.14
CA GLY A 394 21.49 6.61 -18.37
C GLY A 394 21.96 7.26 -17.08
N LYS A 395 21.03 7.84 -16.32
CA LYS A 395 21.29 8.28 -14.94
C LYS A 395 21.43 7.07 -14.03
N LEU A 396 22.18 7.16 -12.94
CA LEU A 396 22.40 5.99 -12.08
C LEU A 396 21.09 5.43 -11.53
N THR A 397 20.14 6.28 -11.15
CA THR A 397 18.81 5.86 -10.69
C THR A 397 18.01 5.12 -11.75
N ASP A 398 18.12 5.53 -13.01
CA ASP A 398 17.39 4.90 -14.13
C ASP A 398 18.03 3.55 -14.50
N LEU A 399 19.36 3.50 -14.44
CA LEU A 399 20.13 2.27 -14.70
C LEU A 399 19.91 1.19 -13.64
N THR A 400 19.54 1.57 -12.42
CA THR A 400 19.22 0.67 -11.31
C THR A 400 17.72 0.39 -11.16
N SER A 401 16.91 0.79 -12.13
CA SER A 401 15.45 0.51 -12.16
C SER A 401 15.04 -0.39 -13.32
N GLY A 402 16.00 -0.91 -14.09
CA GLY A 402 15.74 -1.69 -15.30
C GLY A 402 16.61 -2.94 -15.44
N ASP A 403 16.28 -3.76 -16.42
CA ASP A 403 16.79 -5.12 -16.66
C ASP A 403 18.32 -5.24 -16.84
N LYS A 404 19.02 -4.11 -16.90
CA LYS A 404 20.47 -4.02 -17.11
C LYS A 404 21.27 -3.79 -15.83
N GLU A 405 20.60 -3.61 -14.67
CA GLU A 405 21.23 -3.39 -13.38
C GLU A 405 22.25 -4.49 -13.02
N GLU A 406 21.85 -5.76 -13.10
CA GLU A 406 22.68 -6.90 -12.69
C GLU A 406 23.98 -6.98 -13.51
N LYS A 407 23.87 -6.83 -14.84
CA LYS A 407 25.01 -6.83 -15.77
C LYS A 407 25.96 -5.67 -15.49
N LEU A 408 25.41 -4.48 -15.25
CA LEU A 408 26.19 -3.29 -14.95
C LEU A 408 26.91 -3.42 -13.60
N MET A 409 26.24 -3.97 -12.58
CA MET A 409 26.84 -4.17 -11.28
C MET A 409 27.94 -5.21 -11.28
N ALA A 410 27.73 -6.36 -11.93
CA ALA A 410 28.76 -7.37 -12.11
C ALA A 410 30.01 -6.81 -12.82
N TYR A 411 29.82 -6.01 -13.89
CA TYR A 411 30.91 -5.39 -14.62
C TYR A 411 31.75 -4.44 -13.74
N LEU A 412 31.10 -3.56 -12.96
CA LEU A 412 31.80 -2.60 -12.13
C LEU A 412 32.48 -3.23 -10.90
N MET A 413 31.85 -4.25 -10.30
CA MET A 413 32.49 -5.04 -9.24
C MET A 413 33.72 -5.78 -9.77
N GLY A 414 33.62 -6.40 -10.95
CA GLY A 414 34.75 -7.06 -11.62
C GLY A 414 35.92 -6.10 -11.88
N LYS A 415 35.64 -4.92 -12.45
CA LYS A 415 36.66 -3.89 -12.72
C LYS A 415 37.34 -3.39 -11.44
N THR A 416 36.57 -3.23 -10.37
CA THR A 416 37.10 -2.80 -9.07
C THR A 416 38.02 -3.86 -8.45
N ASN A 417 37.64 -5.13 -8.52
CA ASN A 417 38.46 -6.24 -8.02
C ASN A 417 39.78 -6.37 -8.81
N GLN A 418 39.74 -6.19 -10.13
CA GLN A 418 40.94 -6.20 -10.96
C GLN A 418 41.92 -5.07 -10.59
N GLN A 419 41.42 -3.88 -10.30
CA GLN A 419 42.26 -2.76 -9.83
C GLN A 419 42.89 -3.01 -8.45
N CYS A 420 42.19 -3.71 -7.56
CA CYS A 420 42.74 -4.11 -6.26
C CYS A 420 43.88 -5.13 -6.41
N GLN A 421 43.78 -6.07 -7.34
CA GLN A 421 44.84 -7.06 -7.61
C GLN A 421 46.10 -6.39 -8.18
N ILE A 422 45.95 -5.50 -9.17
CA ILE A 422 47.09 -4.78 -9.79
C ILE A 422 47.85 -3.92 -8.76
N ARG A 423 47.15 -3.30 -7.79
CA ARG A 423 47.80 -2.53 -6.71
C ARG A 423 48.58 -3.39 -5.71
N GLN A 424 48.26 -4.67 -5.56
CA GLN A 424 49.01 -5.58 -4.68
C GLN A 424 50.31 -6.08 -5.32
N GLU A 425 50.34 -6.17 -6.65
CA GLU A 425 51.53 -6.61 -7.40
C GLU A 425 52.60 -5.52 -7.56
N THR A 426 52.26 -4.24 -7.34
CA THR A 426 53.16 -3.08 -7.60
C THR A 426 53.84 -2.48 -6.36
N LYS A 427 53.95 -3.19 -5.23
CA LYS A 427 54.86 -2.75 -4.16
C LYS A 427 56.32 -2.89 -4.64
N PRO A 428 57.13 -1.81 -4.70
CA PRO A 428 58.53 -1.93 -5.06
C PRO A 428 59.28 -2.65 -3.94
N GLU A 429 60.02 -3.71 -4.27
CA GLU A 429 61.08 -4.23 -3.43
C GLU A 429 62.13 -3.13 -3.25
N GLY A 430 62.26 -2.65 -2.02
CA GLY A 430 63.26 -1.65 -1.65
C GLY A 430 64.67 -2.24 -1.70
N ASP A 431 65.52 -1.53 -2.44
CA ASP A 431 66.96 -1.33 -2.29
C ASP A 431 67.91 -2.54 -2.28
N LYS A 432 68.52 -2.73 -3.46
CA LYS A 432 69.85 -3.34 -3.62
C LYS A 432 70.92 -2.48 -2.92
N LYS A 433 71.36 -2.93 -1.76
CA LYS A 433 72.77 -2.95 -1.32
C LYS A 433 72.96 -4.37 -0.80
N THR A 434 73.90 -5.17 -1.28
CA THR A 434 75.35 -5.05 -1.15
C THR A 434 75.92 -6.26 -1.89
N ASP A 435 77.12 -6.15 -2.47
CA ASP A 435 78.03 -7.30 -2.58
C ASP A 435 79.46 -6.80 -2.51
N GLU A 436 80.18 -7.24 -1.48
CA GLU A 436 81.44 -7.96 -1.65
C GLU A 436 81.95 -8.44 -0.28
N THR A 437 81.88 -9.75 -0.04
CA THR A 437 83.02 -10.65 0.21
C THR A 437 82.74 -11.68 1.31
N ASP A 438 82.76 -12.93 0.86
CA ASP A 438 82.77 -14.22 1.57
C ASP A 438 83.73 -14.32 2.77
N LYS A 439 83.31 -15.13 3.76
CA LYS A 439 84.04 -16.34 4.20
C LYS A 439 83.20 -17.23 5.14
N THR A 440 82.67 -18.30 4.55
CA THR A 440 82.71 -19.72 4.97
C THR A 440 82.84 -20.10 6.46
N GLY A 441 81.89 -20.94 6.91
CA GLY A 441 82.04 -21.88 8.03
C GLY A 441 80.73 -22.64 8.35
N GLU A 442 80.66 -23.91 7.96
CA GLU A 442 79.49 -24.80 8.05
C GLU A 442 79.12 -25.31 9.47
N ASN A 443 77.80 -25.41 9.69
CA ASN A 443 77.00 -26.43 10.43
C ASN A 443 77.32 -26.81 11.90
N LYS A 444 76.36 -26.60 12.82
CA LYS A 444 75.35 -27.61 13.25
C LYS A 444 74.47 -27.15 14.44
N ASP A 445 73.22 -27.63 14.37
CA ASP A 445 72.25 -27.96 15.43
C ASP A 445 71.55 -26.86 16.25
N GLY A 446 70.29 -26.64 15.89
CA GLY A 446 69.25 -26.04 16.73
C GLY A 446 67.87 -26.54 16.32
N ASP A 447 67.50 -27.73 16.80
CA ASP A 447 66.15 -28.31 16.67
C ASP A 447 65.36 -28.01 17.96
N ASN A 448 64.24 -27.29 17.82
CA ASN A 448 62.97 -27.55 18.53
C ASN A 448 61.90 -26.47 18.22
N LYS A 449 61.17 -26.73 17.12
CA LYS A 449 59.70 -26.73 17.00
C LYS A 449 58.86 -25.86 17.96
N ALA A 450 58.21 -24.84 17.41
CA ALA A 450 56.89 -24.34 17.85
C ALA A 450 55.95 -24.24 16.64
N PRO A 451 54.65 -24.54 16.77
CA PRO A 451 53.84 -25.07 15.68
C PRO A 451 53.36 -24.00 14.69
N ALA A 452 53.37 -24.38 13.42
CA ALA A 452 52.64 -23.68 12.35
C ALA A 452 51.16 -23.61 12.72
N LYS A 453 50.67 -22.39 12.99
CA LYS A 453 49.25 -22.14 13.23
C LYS A 453 48.52 -22.22 11.88
N ASN A 454 48.02 -23.40 11.56
CA ASN A 454 47.14 -23.64 10.42
C ASN A 454 45.91 -22.71 10.48
N CYS A 455 45.68 -21.94 9.43
CA CYS A 455 44.36 -21.36 9.18
C CYS A 455 43.41 -22.50 8.84
N SER A 456 42.53 -22.86 9.78
CA SER A 456 41.46 -23.83 9.57
C SER A 456 40.49 -23.32 8.49
N SER A 457 40.13 -24.21 7.57
CA SER A 457 39.33 -24.00 6.35
C SER A 457 37.84 -23.71 6.59
N HIS A 458 37.46 -23.23 7.78
CA HIS A 458 36.08 -22.89 8.13
C HIS A 458 36.00 -21.50 8.77
N GLY A 459 36.17 -20.46 7.95
CA GLY A 459 35.80 -19.09 8.31
C GLY A 459 34.37 -18.80 7.88
N THR A 460 33.42 -18.70 8.82
CA THR A 460 32.10 -18.11 8.55
C THR A 460 32.23 -16.59 8.36
N GLN A 461 31.20 -15.95 7.79
CA GLN A 461 31.11 -14.52 7.46
C GLN A 461 31.47 -13.56 8.62
N ASP A 462 31.45 -14.06 9.86
CA ASP A 462 31.94 -13.39 11.07
C ASP A 462 33.47 -13.14 11.11
N ALA A 463 34.27 -13.97 10.42
CA ALA A 463 35.73 -13.82 10.38
C ALA A 463 36.19 -12.66 9.48
N PHE A 464 35.34 -12.18 8.57
CA PHE A 464 35.62 -11.01 7.74
C PHE A 464 35.25 -9.69 8.44
N MET A 465 34.33 -9.74 9.42
CA MET A 465 33.86 -8.59 10.20
C MET A 465 34.69 -8.33 11.46
N LYS A 466 35.43 -9.34 11.97
CA LYS A 466 36.39 -9.19 13.08
C LYS A 466 37.79 -9.23 12.51
N GLY A 467 38.43 -8.07 12.34
CA GLY A 467 39.74 -7.90 11.68
C GLY A 467 40.87 -8.80 12.19
N GLN A 468 40.90 -10.05 11.74
CA GLN A 468 42.08 -10.91 11.83
C GLN A 468 42.88 -10.72 10.55
N ASN A 469 44.07 -10.13 10.73
CA ASN A 469 45.12 -9.90 9.73
C ASN A 469 45.24 -11.02 8.69
N CYS A 470 44.57 -10.89 7.55
CA CYS A 470 44.96 -11.60 6.34
C CYS A 470 46.11 -10.82 5.68
N LYS A 471 47.33 -10.97 6.23
CA LYS A 471 48.55 -10.64 5.49
C LYS A 471 48.81 -11.78 4.51
N CYS A 472 48.42 -11.61 3.26
CA CYS A 472 48.86 -12.50 2.20
C CYS A 472 50.37 -12.30 2.01
N LYS A 473 51.16 -13.33 2.32
CA LYS A 473 52.58 -13.41 1.98
C LYS A 473 52.76 -14.44 0.88
N ASN A 474 53.51 -14.08 -0.15
CA ASN A 474 54.00 -14.93 -1.25
C ASN A 474 52.95 -15.50 -2.21
N GLY A 475 52.16 -14.62 -2.84
CA GLY A 475 51.74 -14.82 -4.23
C GLY A 475 50.91 -16.06 -4.59
N ALA A 476 50.18 -16.66 -3.64
CA ALA A 476 49.29 -17.77 -3.95
C ALA A 476 47.94 -17.61 -3.25
N CYS A 477 46.99 -16.94 -3.91
CA CYS A 477 45.58 -17.31 -3.78
C CYS A 477 45.32 -18.36 -4.86
N LYS A 478 45.41 -19.65 -4.50
CA LYS A 478 44.96 -20.72 -5.38
C LYS A 478 43.46 -20.57 -5.57
N ASP A 479 43.05 -20.37 -6.82
CA ASP A 479 41.71 -20.67 -7.29
C ASP A 479 41.25 -22.00 -6.73
N ASN A 480 40.05 -22.00 -6.15
CA ASN A 480 39.25 -23.20 -6.07
C ASN A 480 37.80 -22.79 -6.30
N SER A 481 37.35 -23.10 -7.52
CA SER A 481 36.12 -23.82 -7.79
C SER A 481 34.93 -23.47 -6.89
N ILE A 482 34.00 -22.72 -7.47
CA ILE A 482 32.57 -23.01 -7.48
C ILE A 482 32.25 -24.31 -6.70
N LEU A 483 31.98 -24.16 -5.41
CA LEU A 483 31.22 -25.14 -4.64
C LEU A 483 29.82 -24.56 -4.48
N VAL A 484 29.05 -24.77 -5.54
CA VAL A 484 27.59 -24.85 -5.52
C VAL A 484 27.22 -25.97 -4.56
N ASN A 485 27.16 -25.67 -3.26
CA ASN A 485 26.23 -26.26 -2.28
C ASN A 485 26.63 -25.89 -0.85
N LYS A 486 25.61 -25.55 -0.05
CA LYS A 486 25.66 -25.24 1.39
C LYS A 486 26.25 -23.89 1.82
N LYS A 487 25.66 -22.80 1.32
CA LYS A 487 25.27 -21.63 2.16
C LYS A 487 24.08 -20.85 1.60
N LEU A 488 23.20 -21.55 0.88
CA LEU A 488 21.88 -21.07 0.47
C LEU A 488 20.88 -20.93 1.63
N ALA A 489 21.30 -21.07 2.89
CA ALA A 489 20.40 -21.05 4.05
C ALA A 489 20.23 -19.66 4.70
N MET A 490 20.94 -18.62 4.22
CA MET A 490 20.71 -17.22 4.66
C MET A 490 20.10 -16.34 3.57
N MET A 491 19.83 -16.93 2.40
CA MET A 491 18.97 -16.35 1.37
C MET A 491 17.53 -16.88 1.47
N ASP A 492 17.23 -17.87 2.31
CA ASP A 492 15.85 -18.30 2.57
C ASP A 492 15.00 -17.20 3.25
N ALA A 493 15.59 -16.30 4.04
CA ALA A 493 14.81 -15.23 4.67
C ALA A 493 14.51 -14.04 3.72
N CYS A 494 15.21 -13.93 2.59
CA CYS A 494 14.93 -12.90 1.56
C CYS A 494 14.23 -13.49 0.32
N PHE A 495 14.30 -14.81 0.11
CA PHE A 495 13.51 -15.49 -0.93
C PHE A 495 12.07 -15.79 -0.51
N VAL A 496 11.74 -15.82 0.79
CA VAL A 496 10.33 -15.86 1.23
C VAL A 496 9.58 -14.63 0.72
N SER A 497 10.22 -13.45 0.61
CA SER A 497 9.58 -12.26 0.04
C SER A 497 9.32 -12.37 -1.46
N LEU A 498 10.17 -13.07 -2.22
CA LEU A 498 10.02 -13.26 -3.67
C LEU A 498 9.06 -14.43 -4.01
N GLU A 499 8.99 -15.47 -3.16
CA GLU A 499 7.97 -16.52 -3.29
C GLU A 499 6.58 -16.04 -2.84
N VAL A 500 6.49 -15.16 -1.83
CA VAL A 500 5.24 -14.47 -1.50
C VAL A 500 4.82 -13.54 -2.64
N PHE A 501 5.76 -12.89 -3.34
CA PHE A 501 5.45 -12.08 -4.53
C PHE A 501 5.03 -12.93 -5.74
N LYS A 502 5.64 -14.10 -5.96
CA LYS A 502 5.19 -15.07 -6.98
C LYS A 502 3.83 -15.69 -6.65
N GLY A 503 3.57 -16.00 -5.38
CA GLY A 503 2.28 -16.48 -4.89
C GLY A 503 1.18 -15.42 -4.97
N PHE A 504 1.50 -14.16 -4.68
CA PHE A 504 0.61 -13.02 -4.84
C PHE A 504 0.32 -12.75 -6.32
N TRP A 505 1.32 -12.77 -7.20
CA TRP A 505 1.14 -12.61 -8.65
C TRP A 505 0.36 -13.78 -9.28
N PHE A 506 0.63 -15.03 -8.87
CA PHE A 506 -0.15 -16.18 -9.33
C PHE A 506 -1.60 -16.12 -8.87
N ASN A 507 -1.86 -15.75 -7.61
CA ASN A 507 -3.22 -15.58 -7.10
C ASN A 507 -3.93 -14.37 -7.72
N PHE A 508 -3.23 -13.28 -8.01
CA PHE A 508 -3.76 -12.11 -8.70
C PHE A 508 -4.13 -12.42 -10.16
N VAL A 509 -3.27 -13.16 -10.88
CA VAL A 509 -3.57 -13.65 -12.25
C VAL A 509 -4.71 -14.69 -12.24
N LYS A 510 -4.82 -15.51 -11.20
CA LYS A 510 -5.94 -16.45 -11.03
C LYS A 510 -7.25 -15.73 -10.70
N LEU A 511 -7.21 -14.65 -9.89
CA LEU A 511 -8.36 -13.79 -9.60
C LEU A 511 -8.83 -13.05 -10.86
N MET A 512 -7.90 -12.55 -11.67
CA MET A 512 -8.19 -11.89 -12.95
C MET A 512 -8.80 -12.85 -13.99
N LYS A 513 -8.39 -14.12 -14.00
CA LYS A 513 -9.00 -15.16 -14.85
C LYS A 513 -10.38 -15.61 -14.38
N CYS A 514 -10.68 -15.54 -13.07
CA CYS A 514 -12.03 -15.80 -12.57
C CYS A 514 -13.00 -14.64 -12.84
N MET A 515 -12.51 -13.41 -13.00
CA MET A 515 -13.35 -12.24 -13.34
C MET A 515 -13.66 -12.11 -14.84
N THR A 516 -13.04 -12.93 -15.70
CA THR A 516 -13.25 -12.88 -17.16
C THR A 516 -14.14 -14.01 -17.72
N PHE A 517 -14.78 -14.81 -16.86
CA PHE A 517 -15.59 -15.97 -17.30
C PHE A 517 -17.09 -15.96 -16.94
N ASP A 518 -17.65 -14.84 -16.46
CA ASP A 518 -19.11 -14.69 -16.23
C ASP A 518 -19.74 -13.55 -17.07
N ILE A 519 -19.19 -13.29 -18.26
CA ILE A 519 -19.89 -12.55 -19.32
C ILE A 519 -19.84 -13.39 -20.60
N LEU A 520 -20.67 -14.43 -20.62
CA LEU A 520 -21.31 -14.99 -21.82
C LEU A 520 -22.60 -15.71 -21.41
#